data_AF-A0A1W6L8Y4-F1
#
_entry.id   AF-A0A1W6L8Y4-F1
#
_cell.length_a   1.000
_cell.length_b   1.000
_cell.length_c   1.000
_cell.angle_alpha   90.00
_cell.angle_beta   90.00
_cell.angle_gamma   90.00
#
_symmetry.space_group_name_H-M   'P 1'
#
loop_
_entity.id
_entity.type
_entity.pdbx_description
1 polymer ?
#
loop_
_entity_poly.entity_id
_entity_poly.type
_entity_poly.pdbx_seq_one_letter_code
_entity_poly.pdbx_strand_id
1 'polypeptide(L)'
;MNAPLRRLLRAIDRKAGAWPTELHPAWVDAAAARLGPRAAAWCARVPPRRHAALLEHTYGLVWPDLAEFREPAHRLALLDRPSLLKVLATCALDGRRDSVRRSVGRVVRDLLIEGIGESAYERVLDGPTRGLQAAEPLGAVEANPERLAADGFRALCSQAAWRHPTLITMVRLCLPPGVSADAVPAAPSPRGADRVIDRLPDYFPELAWLFGSDMDRALSVSRTGSSAPMTSPH
;
A
#
# COMPACT_ATOMS: atom_id res chain seq x y z
N MET A 1 15.98 18.74 11.89
CA MET A 1 15.20 17.71 11.17
C MET A 1 14.21 18.37 10.21
N ASN A 2 14.31 18.10 8.90
CA ASN A 2 13.46 18.73 7.87
C ASN A 2 11.97 18.32 8.04
N ALA A 3 11.03 19.20 7.69
CA ALA A 3 9.59 19.00 7.89
C ALA A 3 9.02 17.71 7.25
N PRO A 4 9.42 17.30 6.03
CA PRO A 4 8.97 16.04 5.42
C PRO A 4 9.37 14.82 6.26
N LEU A 5 10.61 14.78 6.75
CA LEU A 5 11.11 13.68 7.57
C LEU A 5 10.35 13.57 8.90
N ARG A 6 10.01 14.70 9.53
CA ARG A 6 9.14 14.72 10.73
C ARG A 6 7.76 14.12 10.43
N ARG A 7 7.20 14.42 9.26
CA ARG A 7 5.90 13.90 8.83
C ARG A 7 5.97 12.39 8.55
N LEU A 8 7.06 11.91 7.96
CA LEU A 8 7.32 10.48 7.75
C LEU A 8 7.40 9.71 9.07
N LEU A 9 8.20 10.21 10.03
CA LEU A 9 8.32 9.58 11.35
C LEU A 9 6.98 9.52 12.09
N ARG A 10 6.19 10.59 12.02
CA ARG A 10 4.83 10.59 12.58
C ARG A 10 3.91 9.58 11.88
N ALA A 11 4.12 9.31 10.59
CA ALA A 11 3.35 8.29 9.87
C ALA A 11 3.74 6.88 10.31
N ILE A 12 5.04 6.63 10.52
CA ILE A 12 5.55 5.38 11.11
C ILE A 12 4.96 5.18 12.51
N ASP A 13 5.10 6.17 13.40
CA ASP A 13 4.57 6.09 14.77
C ASP A 13 3.06 5.85 14.81
N ARG A 14 2.32 6.51 13.91
CA ARG A 14 0.87 6.32 13.77
C ARG A 14 0.53 4.91 13.31
N LYS A 15 1.20 4.41 12.26
CA LYS A 15 0.95 3.06 11.72
C LYS A 15 1.28 1.99 12.76
N ALA A 16 2.44 2.10 13.43
CA ALA A 16 2.86 1.21 14.50
C ALA A 16 1.89 1.19 15.69
N GLY A 17 1.27 2.33 16.01
CA GLY A 17 0.28 2.43 17.09
C GLY A 17 -1.14 1.99 16.73
N ALA A 18 -1.43 1.72 15.46
CA ALA A 18 -2.78 1.56 14.94
C ALA A 18 -3.06 0.18 14.30
N TRP A 19 -2.16 -0.81 14.44
CA TRP A 19 -2.36 -2.14 13.86
C TRP A 19 -3.77 -2.75 14.05
N PRO A 20 -4.43 -2.66 15.22
CA PRO A 20 -5.77 -3.23 15.39
C PRO A 20 -6.82 -2.70 14.42
N THR A 21 -6.68 -1.46 13.93
CA THR A 21 -7.60 -0.85 12.95
C THR A 21 -7.05 -0.87 11.52
N GLU A 22 -5.74 -1.06 11.38
CA GLU A 22 -5.03 -1.06 10.10
C GLU A 22 -4.99 -2.45 9.44
N LEU A 23 -5.04 -3.52 10.23
CA LEU A 23 -5.10 -4.88 9.72
C LEU A 23 -6.53 -5.22 9.25
N HIS A 24 -6.63 -6.14 8.29
CA HIS A 24 -7.93 -6.73 7.97
C HIS A 24 -8.47 -7.48 9.19
N PRO A 25 -9.78 -7.35 9.54
CA PRO A 25 -10.35 -7.93 10.77
C PRO A 25 -10.05 -9.41 10.96
N ALA A 26 -10.15 -10.21 9.90
CA ALA A 26 -9.84 -11.64 9.96
C ALA A 26 -8.40 -11.97 10.41
N TRP A 27 -7.42 -11.08 10.19
CA TRP A 27 -6.09 -11.26 10.77
C TRP A 27 -6.11 -10.99 12.27
N VAL A 28 -6.75 -9.90 12.73
CA VAL A 28 -6.91 -9.62 14.16
C VAL A 28 -7.59 -10.78 14.89
N ASP A 29 -8.65 -11.34 14.30
CA ASP A 29 -9.35 -12.51 14.83
C ASP A 29 -8.44 -13.75 14.86
N ALA A 30 -7.65 -13.98 13.81
CA ALA A 30 -6.69 -15.08 13.77
C ALA A 30 -5.57 -14.92 14.82
N ALA A 31 -5.09 -13.70 15.08
CA ALA A 31 -4.14 -13.43 16.15
C ALA A 31 -4.76 -13.72 17.52
N ALA A 32 -5.99 -13.25 17.77
CA ALA A 32 -6.72 -13.52 19.01
C ALA A 32 -6.93 -15.03 19.22
N ALA A 33 -7.28 -15.77 18.17
CA ALA A 33 -7.45 -17.22 18.23
C ALA A 33 -6.16 -17.96 18.63
N ARG A 34 -4.98 -17.53 18.14
CA ARG A 34 -3.68 -18.12 18.50
C ARG A 34 -3.31 -17.92 19.97
N LEU A 35 -3.74 -16.80 20.55
CA LEU A 35 -3.47 -16.48 21.95
C LEU A 35 -4.41 -17.23 22.91
N GLY A 36 -5.54 -17.73 22.39
CA GLY A 36 -6.58 -18.40 23.16
C GLY A 36 -7.56 -17.42 23.85
N PRO A 37 -8.73 -17.91 24.30
CA PRO A 37 -9.87 -17.06 24.69
C PRO A 37 -9.58 -16.13 25.87
N ARG A 38 -8.80 -16.58 26.86
CA ARG A 38 -8.43 -15.76 28.02
C ARG A 38 -7.49 -14.61 27.65
N ALA A 39 -6.49 -14.88 26.81
CA ALA A 39 -5.56 -13.86 26.36
C ALA A 39 -6.23 -12.89 25.38
N ALA A 40 -7.06 -13.37 24.45
CA ALA A 40 -7.86 -12.52 23.56
C ALA A 40 -8.76 -11.53 24.33
N ALA A 41 -9.48 -12.02 25.35
CA ALA A 41 -10.33 -11.17 26.20
C ALA A 41 -9.52 -10.14 27.01
N TRP A 42 -8.25 -10.42 27.31
CA TRP A 42 -7.34 -9.47 27.92
C TRP A 42 -6.81 -8.45 26.92
N CYS A 43 -6.48 -8.86 25.68
CA CYS A 43 -6.01 -7.99 24.61
C CYS A 43 -7.04 -6.92 24.23
N ALA A 44 -8.34 -7.25 24.29
CA ALA A 44 -9.41 -6.28 24.09
C ALA A 44 -9.45 -5.16 25.15
N ARG A 45 -8.78 -5.33 26.30
CA ARG A 45 -8.77 -4.39 27.43
C ARG A 45 -7.46 -3.61 27.57
N VAL A 46 -6.41 -3.98 26.83
CA VAL A 46 -5.14 -3.25 26.90
C VAL A 46 -5.20 -1.98 26.05
N PRO A 47 -4.40 -0.95 26.38
CA PRO A 47 -4.29 0.25 25.56
C PRO A 47 -3.95 -0.08 24.10
N PRO A 48 -4.43 0.69 23.10
CA PRO A 48 -4.23 0.41 21.67
C PRO A 48 -2.77 0.16 21.29
N ARG A 49 -1.83 0.92 21.85
CA ARG A 49 -0.39 0.73 21.61
C ARG A 49 0.14 -0.64 22.06
N ARG A 50 -0.36 -1.17 23.19
CA ARG A 50 0.04 -2.51 23.66
C ARG A 50 -0.56 -3.60 22.79
N HIS A 51 -1.82 -3.42 22.35
CA HIS A 51 -2.44 -4.33 21.40
C HIS A 51 -1.68 -4.34 20.07
N ALA A 52 -1.29 -3.16 19.57
CA ALA A 52 -0.50 -3.04 18.36
C ALA A 52 0.87 -3.74 18.47
N ALA A 53 1.61 -3.52 19.57
CA ALA A 53 2.88 -4.21 19.82
C ALA A 53 2.73 -5.75 19.89
N LEU A 54 1.61 -6.25 20.44
CA LEU A 54 1.32 -7.68 20.45
C LEU A 54 1.07 -8.23 19.04
N LEU A 55 0.35 -7.48 18.20
CA LEU A 55 0.15 -7.85 16.79
C LEU A 55 1.49 -7.85 16.03
N GLU A 56 2.34 -6.85 16.26
CA GLU A 56 3.70 -6.83 15.70
C GLU A 56 4.48 -8.08 16.10
N HIS A 57 4.49 -8.44 17.39
CA HIS A 57 5.14 -9.65 17.86
C HIS A 57 4.54 -10.92 17.23
N THR A 58 3.21 -11.02 17.19
CA THR A 58 2.47 -12.19 16.66
C THR A 58 2.76 -12.45 15.18
N TYR A 59 3.00 -11.38 14.42
CA TYR A 59 3.29 -11.45 12.98
C TYR A 59 4.77 -11.26 12.64
N GLY A 60 5.65 -11.12 13.64
CA GLY A 60 7.08 -10.88 13.42
C GLY A 60 7.37 -9.58 12.66
N LEU A 61 6.58 -8.53 12.88
CA LEU A 61 6.75 -7.25 12.21
C LEU A 61 7.90 -6.48 12.85
N VAL A 62 8.97 -6.28 12.08
CA VAL A 62 10.11 -5.44 12.45
C VAL A 62 10.16 -4.25 11.50
N TRP A 63 10.13 -3.04 12.05
CA TRP A 63 10.22 -1.82 11.27
C TRP A 63 11.61 -1.70 10.61
N PRO A 64 11.68 -1.49 9.29
CA PRO A 64 12.96 -1.30 8.62
C PRO A 64 13.56 0.07 8.90
N ASP A 65 14.84 0.21 8.56
CA ASP A 65 15.54 1.48 8.60
C ASP A 65 14.88 2.52 7.67
N LEU A 66 15.02 3.79 8.03
CA LEU A 66 14.47 4.91 7.24
C LEU A 66 14.98 4.94 5.79
N ALA A 67 16.15 4.35 5.54
CA ALA A 67 16.73 4.27 4.21
C ALA A 67 15.88 3.43 3.24
N GLU A 68 15.14 2.43 3.75
CA GLU A 68 14.28 1.58 2.92
C GLU A 68 13.12 2.36 2.32
N PHE A 69 12.62 3.40 3.00
CA PHE A 69 11.55 4.25 2.48
C PHE A 69 11.99 5.18 1.35
N ARG A 70 13.26 5.16 0.92
CA ARG A 70 13.69 5.86 -0.30
C ARG A 70 12.96 5.33 -1.53
N GLU A 71 12.73 4.02 -1.58
CA GLU A 71 11.91 3.41 -2.61
C GLU A 71 10.45 3.88 -2.45
N PRO A 72 9.86 4.60 -3.42
CA PRO A 72 8.49 5.11 -3.28
C PRO A 72 7.48 4.00 -2.98
N ALA A 73 7.64 2.82 -3.58
CA ALA A 73 6.77 1.68 -3.32
C ALA A 73 6.71 1.31 -1.83
N HIS A 74 7.85 1.28 -1.13
CA HIS A 74 7.94 0.94 0.29
C HIS A 74 7.09 1.85 1.19
N ARG A 75 6.79 3.07 0.72
CA ARG A 75 5.98 4.04 1.47
C ARG A 75 4.50 3.68 1.51
N LEU A 76 3.99 2.78 0.66
CA LEU A 76 2.59 2.34 0.74
C LEU A 76 2.27 1.67 2.08
N ALA A 77 3.27 1.05 2.73
CA ALA A 77 3.12 0.47 4.07
C ALA A 77 2.76 1.51 5.16
N LEU A 78 2.96 2.80 4.90
CA LEU A 78 2.66 3.90 5.82
C LEU A 78 1.25 4.50 5.62
N LEU A 79 0.55 4.09 4.56
CA LEU A 79 -0.82 4.50 4.33
C LEU A 79 -1.74 3.86 5.37
N ASP A 80 -2.79 4.58 5.77
CA ASP A 80 -3.90 3.95 6.48
C ASP A 80 -4.60 2.93 5.58
N ARG A 81 -5.29 1.96 6.17
CA ARG A 81 -5.94 0.87 5.43
C ARG A 81 -6.87 1.40 4.32
N PRO A 82 -7.79 2.36 4.55
CA PRO A 82 -8.65 2.88 3.48
C PRO A 82 -7.87 3.46 2.30
N SER A 83 -6.86 4.28 2.56
CA SER A 83 -6.02 4.89 1.50
C SER A 83 -5.20 3.83 0.78
N LEU A 84 -4.66 2.85 1.51
CA LEU A 84 -3.92 1.73 0.93
C LEU A 84 -4.79 0.92 -0.04
N LEU A 85 -6.03 0.59 0.34
CA LEU A 85 -6.94 -0.17 -0.52
C LEU A 85 -7.25 0.60 -1.81
N LYS A 86 -7.54 1.91 -1.71
CA LYS A 86 -7.77 2.78 -2.87
C LYS A 86 -6.57 2.78 -3.81
N VAL A 87 -5.37 3.00 -3.27
CA VAL A 87 -4.14 3.04 -4.06
C VAL A 87 -3.87 1.70 -4.76
N LEU A 88 -4.00 0.58 -4.04
CA LEU A 88 -3.81 -0.74 -4.63
C LEU A 88 -4.85 -1.03 -5.72
N ALA A 89 -6.12 -0.68 -5.48
CA ALA A 89 -7.15 -0.82 -6.50
C ALA A 89 -6.87 0.05 -7.74
N THR A 90 -6.38 1.28 -7.58
CA THR A 90 -5.92 2.11 -8.69
C THR A 90 -4.76 1.45 -9.45
N CYS A 91 -3.81 0.84 -8.76
CA CYS A 91 -2.73 0.08 -9.41
C CYS A 91 -3.26 -1.08 -10.26
N ALA A 92 -4.31 -1.77 -9.83
CA ALA A 92 -4.96 -2.82 -10.63
C ALA A 92 -5.64 -2.24 -11.89
N LEU A 93 -6.29 -1.08 -11.75
CA LEU A 93 -7.06 -0.45 -12.82
C LEU A 93 -6.20 0.30 -13.85
N ASP A 94 -5.02 0.80 -13.48
CA ASP A 94 -4.11 1.46 -14.43
C ASP A 94 -3.67 0.51 -15.55
N GLY A 95 -3.53 -0.78 -15.24
CA GLY A 95 -3.25 -1.83 -16.23
C GLY A 95 -4.48 -2.25 -17.06
N ARG A 96 -5.69 -1.84 -16.65
CA ARG A 96 -6.98 -2.30 -17.21
C ARG A 96 -7.87 -1.14 -17.72
N ARG A 97 -7.27 -0.01 -18.09
CA ARG A 97 -7.97 1.22 -18.51
C ARG A 97 -9.00 0.99 -19.61
N ASP A 98 -8.69 0.13 -20.60
CA ASP A 98 -9.63 -0.25 -21.66
C ASP A 98 -10.88 -0.95 -21.12
N SER A 99 -10.73 -1.89 -20.18
CA SER A 99 -11.86 -2.55 -19.51
C SER A 99 -12.70 -1.56 -18.71
N VAL A 100 -12.05 -0.61 -18.01
CA VAL A 100 -12.76 0.44 -17.26
C VAL A 100 -13.59 1.32 -18.19
N ARG A 101 -13.02 1.78 -19.31
CA ARG A 101 -13.74 2.61 -20.31
C ARG A 101 -14.92 1.89 -20.95
N ARG A 102 -14.82 0.57 -21.18
CA ARG A 102 -15.92 -0.25 -21.72
C ARG A 102 -16.98 -0.61 -20.69
N SER A 103 -16.72 -0.38 -19.40
CA SER A 103 -17.66 -0.64 -18.31
C SER A 103 -18.71 0.47 -18.23
N VAL A 104 -19.79 0.34 -18.99
CA VAL A 104 -20.86 1.35 -19.10
C VAL A 104 -21.96 1.21 -18.04
N GLY A 105 -21.95 0.14 -17.25
CA GLY A 105 -22.98 -0.11 -16.23
C GLY A 105 -22.85 0.82 -15.03
N ARG A 106 -23.95 1.47 -14.63
CA ARG A 106 -24.01 2.37 -13.46
C ARG A 106 -23.46 1.72 -12.18
N VAL A 107 -23.86 0.48 -11.91
CA VAL A 107 -23.42 -0.29 -10.73
C VAL A 107 -21.90 -0.45 -10.71
N VAL A 108 -21.28 -0.81 -11.85
CA VAL A 108 -19.83 -0.99 -11.93
C VAL A 108 -19.12 0.34 -11.75
N ARG A 109 -19.62 1.42 -12.36
CA ARG A 109 -19.08 2.77 -12.17
C ARG A 109 -19.13 3.19 -10.69
N ASP A 110 -20.28 3.02 -10.04
CA ASP A 110 -20.46 3.39 -8.63
C ASP A 110 -19.49 2.62 -7.74
N LEU A 111 -19.32 1.31 -7.96
CA LEU A 111 -18.34 0.48 -7.24
C LEU A 111 -16.89 0.94 -7.45
N LEU A 112 -16.52 1.33 -8.68
CA LEU A 112 -15.19 1.85 -8.96
C LEU A 112 -14.94 3.19 -8.27
N ILE A 113 -15.90 4.12 -8.34
CA ILE A 113 -15.78 5.43 -7.68
C ILE A 113 -15.74 5.26 -6.16
N GLU A 114 -16.55 4.37 -5.58
CA GLU A 114 -16.49 4.03 -4.16
C GLU A 114 -15.11 3.43 -3.80
N GLY A 115 -14.60 2.55 -4.65
CA GLY A 115 -13.37 1.79 -4.41
C GLY A 115 -12.07 2.59 -4.55
N ILE A 116 -11.99 3.56 -5.48
CA ILE A 116 -10.76 4.34 -5.72
C ILE A 116 -10.93 5.85 -5.56
N GLY A 117 -12.16 6.35 -5.43
CA GLY A 117 -12.46 7.78 -5.44
C GLY A 117 -12.65 8.34 -6.85
N GLU A 118 -13.44 9.42 -6.95
CA GLU A 118 -13.84 10.04 -8.21
C GLU A 118 -12.64 10.60 -8.99
N SER A 119 -11.76 11.36 -8.33
CA SER A 119 -10.53 11.90 -8.93
C SER A 119 -9.66 10.80 -9.56
N ALA A 120 -9.42 9.71 -8.83
CA ALA A 120 -8.62 8.61 -9.36
C ALA A 120 -9.32 7.92 -10.54
N TYR A 121 -10.64 7.76 -10.48
CA TYR A 121 -11.44 7.18 -11.56
C TYR A 121 -11.34 8.00 -12.85
N GLU A 122 -11.50 9.33 -12.77
CA GLU A 122 -11.34 10.23 -13.92
C GLU A 122 -9.94 10.13 -14.53
N ARG A 123 -8.90 10.13 -13.69
CA ARG A 123 -7.51 9.99 -14.16
C ARG A 123 -7.21 8.65 -14.82
N VAL A 124 -7.81 7.55 -14.34
CA VAL A 124 -7.72 6.23 -14.99
C VAL A 124 -8.38 6.29 -16.37
N LEU A 125 -9.53 6.95 -16.49
CA LEU A 125 -10.23 7.14 -17.76
C LEU A 125 -9.47 8.02 -18.74
N ASP A 126 -8.81 9.09 -18.29
CA ASP A 126 -8.10 10.03 -19.17
C ASP A 126 -6.80 9.47 -19.73
N GLY A 127 -6.19 8.52 -19.03
CA GLY A 127 -4.88 8.01 -19.38
C GLY A 127 -4.87 7.19 -20.70
N PRO A 128 -3.75 7.19 -21.45
CA PRO A 128 -3.66 6.42 -22.70
C PRO A 128 -3.85 4.92 -22.45
N THR A 129 -4.49 4.26 -23.42
CA THR A 129 -4.72 2.82 -23.43
C THR A 129 -3.50 2.08 -23.94
N ARG A 130 -3.19 0.93 -23.35
CA ARG A 130 -1.97 0.16 -23.62
C ARG A 130 -2.30 -1.12 -24.39
N GLY A 131 -2.72 -0.98 -25.64
CA GLY A 131 -2.70 -2.06 -26.64
C GLY A 131 -4.05 -2.53 -27.19
N LEU A 132 -3.97 -3.25 -28.32
CA LEU A 132 -5.04 -3.68 -29.23
C LEU A 132 -5.85 -4.91 -28.78
N GLN A 133 -5.63 -5.44 -27.57
CA GLN A 133 -6.41 -6.59 -27.14
C GLN A 133 -7.83 -6.18 -26.78
N ALA A 134 -8.80 -7.00 -27.22
CA ALA A 134 -10.20 -6.86 -26.83
C ALA A 134 -10.28 -7.03 -25.31
N ALA A 135 -10.29 -5.90 -24.59
CA ALA A 135 -10.45 -5.90 -23.14
C ALA A 135 -11.94 -6.01 -22.84
N GLU A 136 -12.34 -7.11 -22.22
CA GLU A 136 -13.70 -7.31 -21.72
C GLU A 136 -14.06 -6.25 -20.66
N PRO A 137 -15.33 -5.82 -20.59
CA PRO A 137 -15.79 -4.90 -19.55
C PRO A 137 -15.71 -5.57 -18.17
N LEU A 138 -15.50 -4.74 -17.14
CA LEU A 138 -15.46 -5.22 -15.76
C LEU A 138 -16.86 -5.65 -15.31
N GLY A 139 -16.94 -6.84 -14.74
CA GLY A 139 -18.13 -7.28 -14.00
C GLY A 139 -18.18 -6.68 -12.59
N ALA A 140 -19.37 -6.64 -11.97
CA ALA A 140 -19.54 -6.11 -10.60
C ALA A 140 -18.67 -6.83 -9.56
N VAL A 141 -18.46 -8.14 -9.72
CA VAL A 141 -17.58 -8.94 -8.85
C VAL A 141 -16.13 -8.50 -8.98
N GLU A 142 -15.69 -8.14 -10.18
CA GLU A 142 -14.32 -7.66 -10.44
C GLU A 142 -14.11 -6.23 -10.00
N ALA A 143 -15.18 -5.42 -9.97
CA ALA A 143 -15.17 -4.05 -9.48
C ALA A 143 -15.20 -3.94 -7.95
N ASN A 144 -15.27 -5.07 -7.22
CA ASN A 144 -15.25 -5.07 -5.76
C ASN A 144 -13.94 -4.43 -5.22
N PRO A 145 -14.00 -3.44 -4.31
CA PRO A 145 -12.82 -2.71 -3.85
C PRO A 145 -11.73 -3.59 -3.21
N GLU A 146 -12.09 -4.56 -2.37
CA GLU A 146 -11.09 -5.43 -1.73
C GLU A 146 -10.45 -6.40 -2.72
N ARG A 147 -11.22 -6.88 -3.70
CA ARG A 147 -10.69 -7.72 -4.78
C ARG A 147 -9.72 -6.94 -5.67
N LEU A 148 -10.08 -5.71 -6.06
CA LEU A 148 -9.20 -4.84 -6.83
C LEU A 148 -7.91 -4.52 -6.06
N ALA A 149 -7.99 -4.23 -4.75
CA ALA A 149 -6.81 -4.01 -3.94
C ALA A 149 -5.91 -5.24 -3.87
N ALA A 150 -6.49 -6.44 -3.75
CA ALA A 150 -5.73 -7.69 -3.79
C ALA A 150 -5.08 -7.94 -5.17
N ASP A 151 -5.78 -7.63 -6.26
CA ASP A 151 -5.24 -7.74 -7.62
C ASP A 151 -4.09 -6.75 -7.84
N GLY A 152 -4.23 -5.52 -7.33
CA GLY A 152 -3.19 -4.48 -7.38
C GLY A 152 -1.94 -4.86 -6.58
N PHE A 153 -2.12 -5.40 -5.37
CA PHE A 153 -1.02 -5.92 -4.57
C PHE A 153 -0.25 -7.03 -5.32
N ARG A 154 -0.98 -7.99 -5.90
CA ARG A 154 -0.37 -9.06 -6.70
C ARG A 154 0.37 -8.51 -7.92
N ALA A 155 -0.21 -7.54 -8.62
CA ALA A 155 0.42 -6.90 -9.77
C ALA A 155 1.71 -6.13 -9.39
N LEU A 156 1.75 -5.48 -8.23
CA LEU A 156 2.96 -4.80 -7.73
C LEU A 156 4.05 -5.82 -7.36
N CYS A 157 3.69 -6.90 -6.67
CA CYS A 157 4.61 -7.98 -6.32
C CYS A 157 5.21 -8.66 -7.56
N SER A 158 4.38 -8.99 -8.57
CA SER A 158 4.86 -9.64 -9.79
C SER A 158 5.81 -8.77 -10.62
N GLN A 159 5.77 -7.45 -10.43
CA GLN A 159 6.61 -6.49 -11.14
C GLN A 159 7.89 -6.15 -10.36
N ALA A 160 8.11 -6.74 -9.19
CA ALA A 160 9.24 -6.47 -8.30
C ALA A 160 9.41 -4.98 -7.96
N ALA A 161 8.29 -4.22 -7.95
CA ALA A 161 8.23 -2.79 -7.67
C ALA A 161 8.67 -2.43 -6.23
N TRP A 162 8.63 -3.41 -5.33
CA TRP A 162 9.25 -3.36 -4.02
C TRP A 162 9.83 -4.70 -3.64
N ARG A 163 10.79 -4.69 -2.71
CA ARG A 163 11.55 -5.89 -2.35
C ARG A 163 11.67 -6.16 -0.86
N HIS A 164 11.30 -5.20 -0.01
CA HIS A 164 11.46 -5.38 1.44
C HIS A 164 10.40 -6.35 2.01
N PRO A 165 10.78 -7.56 2.49
CA PRO A 165 9.83 -8.61 2.87
C PRO A 165 8.86 -8.19 3.97
N THR A 166 9.36 -7.44 4.96
CA THR A 166 8.52 -6.99 6.08
C THR A 166 7.47 -5.96 5.65
N LEU A 167 7.81 -5.05 4.72
CA LEU A 167 6.86 -4.04 4.25
C LEU A 167 5.78 -4.67 3.36
N ILE A 168 6.18 -5.66 2.55
CA ILE A 168 5.24 -6.51 1.79
C ILE A 168 4.29 -7.23 2.76
N THR A 169 4.82 -7.78 3.85
CA THR A 169 4.00 -8.46 4.87
C THR A 169 3.04 -7.50 5.56
N MET A 170 3.50 -6.30 5.95
CA MET A 170 2.66 -5.26 6.54
C MET A 170 1.48 -4.89 5.63
N VAL A 171 1.73 -4.70 4.34
CA VAL A 171 0.67 -4.41 3.35
C VAL A 171 -0.26 -5.61 3.17
N ARG A 172 0.28 -6.83 3.08
CA ARG A 172 -0.53 -8.06 2.97
C ARG A 172 -1.51 -8.23 4.13
N LEU A 173 -1.09 -7.91 5.35
CA LEU A 173 -1.96 -8.02 6.53
C LEU A 173 -3.10 -6.98 6.55
N CYS A 174 -3.04 -5.94 5.72
CA CYS A 174 -4.14 -5.00 5.53
C CYS A 174 -5.24 -5.56 4.58
N LEU A 175 -4.92 -6.62 3.83
CA LEU A 175 -5.79 -7.27 2.84
C LEU A 175 -6.45 -8.54 3.42
N PRO A 176 -7.54 -9.04 2.79
CA PRO A 176 -8.15 -10.29 3.18
C PRO A 176 -7.15 -11.46 3.23
N PRO A 177 -7.31 -12.42 4.17
CA PRO A 177 -6.53 -13.65 4.17
C PRO A 177 -6.65 -14.42 2.84
N GLY A 178 -5.59 -15.11 2.45
CA GLY A 178 -5.52 -15.85 1.18
C GLY A 178 -4.97 -15.04 0.00
N VAL A 179 -4.77 -13.72 0.16
CA VAL A 179 -4.00 -12.92 -0.80
C VAL A 179 -2.51 -13.27 -0.68
N SER A 180 -1.98 -13.99 -1.67
CA SER A 180 -0.55 -14.31 -1.77
C SER A 180 0.15 -13.44 -2.81
N ALA A 181 1.39 -13.05 -2.53
CA ALA A 181 2.26 -12.34 -3.47
C ALA A 181 2.67 -13.22 -4.68
N ASP A 182 2.64 -14.55 -4.51
CA ASP A 182 3.05 -15.52 -5.53
C ASP A 182 1.92 -15.91 -6.49
N ALA A 183 0.69 -15.48 -6.23
CA ALA A 183 -0.43 -15.83 -7.11
C ALA A 183 -0.32 -15.03 -8.41
N VAL A 184 -0.25 -15.74 -9.54
CA VAL A 184 -0.14 -15.15 -10.88
C VAL A 184 -1.34 -14.23 -11.13
N PRO A 185 -1.14 -12.94 -11.44
CA PRO A 185 -2.25 -12.06 -11.79
C PRO A 185 -2.96 -12.58 -13.04
N ALA A 186 -4.29 -12.50 -13.08
CA ALA A 186 -5.11 -13.00 -14.18
C ALA A 186 -4.76 -12.40 -15.56
N ALA A 187 -4.07 -11.25 -15.58
CA ALA A 187 -3.44 -10.71 -16.76
C ALA A 187 -2.03 -10.17 -16.40
N PRO A 188 -0.98 -10.52 -17.16
CA PRO A 188 0.33 -9.93 -16.97
C PRO A 188 0.27 -8.44 -17.36
N SER A 189 0.57 -7.55 -16.42
CA SER A 189 0.82 -6.13 -16.73
C SER A 189 2.26 -6.00 -17.25
N PRO A 190 2.50 -5.72 -18.54
CA PRO A 190 3.84 -5.55 -19.05
C PRO A 190 4.42 -4.24 -18.50
N ARG A 191 5.37 -4.34 -17.57
CA ARG A 191 6.25 -3.24 -17.07
C ARG A 191 5.53 -1.90 -16.86
N GLY A 192 4.91 -1.68 -15.68
CA GLY A 192 4.18 -0.44 -15.43
C GLY A 192 3.99 0.00 -13.97
N ALA A 193 4.30 -0.83 -12.98
CA ALA A 193 4.05 -0.57 -11.56
C ALA A 193 4.83 0.65 -11.03
N ASP A 194 6.12 0.74 -11.34
CA ASP A 194 6.96 1.88 -10.95
C ASP A 194 6.35 3.19 -11.47
N ARG A 195 5.87 3.17 -12.73
CA ARG A 195 5.19 4.32 -13.35
C ARG A 195 3.86 4.65 -12.71
N VAL A 196 3.17 3.71 -12.07
CA VAL A 196 1.92 4.01 -11.34
C VAL A 196 2.23 4.66 -10.01
N ILE A 197 3.23 4.14 -9.29
CA ILE A 197 3.64 4.66 -7.99
C ILE A 197 4.12 6.12 -8.13
N ASP A 198 4.91 6.41 -9.16
CA ASP A 198 5.38 7.77 -9.46
C ASP A 198 4.22 8.74 -9.79
N ARG A 199 3.10 8.22 -10.30
CA ARG A 199 1.90 9.00 -10.65
C ARG A 199 0.85 9.03 -9.54
N LEU A 200 1.09 8.43 -8.38
CA LEU A 200 0.13 8.47 -7.27
C LEU A 200 -0.30 9.87 -6.87
N PRO A 201 0.58 10.90 -6.86
CA PRO A 201 0.15 12.28 -6.61
C PRO A 201 -0.87 12.82 -7.63
N ASP A 202 -0.91 12.29 -8.85
CA ASP A 202 -1.87 12.71 -9.88
C ASP A 202 -3.27 12.14 -9.63
N TYR A 203 -3.33 10.91 -9.06
CA TYR A 203 -4.56 10.22 -8.68
C TYR A 203 -5.08 10.72 -7.32
N PHE A 204 -4.16 10.91 -6.37
CA PHE A 204 -4.40 11.21 -4.96
C PHE A 204 -3.52 12.39 -4.51
N PRO A 205 -3.92 13.64 -4.80
CA PRO A 205 -3.14 14.84 -4.44
C PRO A 205 -2.84 14.94 -2.94
N GLU A 206 -3.73 14.42 -2.10
CA GLU A 206 -3.56 14.33 -0.65
C GLU A 206 -2.38 13.47 -0.22
N LEU A 207 -1.86 12.59 -1.10
CA LEU A 207 -0.71 11.73 -0.86
C LEU A 207 0.61 12.33 -1.40
N ALA A 208 0.58 13.51 -2.02
CA ALA A 208 1.76 14.17 -2.59
C ALA A 208 2.87 14.43 -1.55
N TRP A 209 2.52 14.58 -0.28
CA TRP A 209 3.53 14.73 0.78
C TRP A 209 4.41 13.49 0.98
N LEU A 210 3.93 12.31 0.59
CA LEU A 210 4.58 11.01 0.79
C LEU A 210 5.23 10.48 -0.49
N PHE A 211 4.57 10.67 -1.64
CA PHE A 211 5.04 10.20 -2.95
C PHE A 211 5.53 11.32 -3.87
N GLY A 212 5.59 12.57 -3.39
CA GLY A 212 6.08 13.71 -4.16
C GLY A 212 7.57 14.00 -3.97
N SER A 213 8.08 14.86 -4.83
CA SER A 213 9.50 15.20 -4.96
C SER A 213 10.14 15.80 -3.69
N ASP A 214 9.36 16.46 -2.83
CA ASP A 214 9.86 16.98 -1.56
C ASP A 214 10.29 15.86 -0.59
N MET A 215 9.56 14.74 -0.58
CA MET A 215 9.94 13.57 0.23
C MET A 215 11.18 12.90 -0.35
N ASP A 216 11.26 12.75 -1.67
CA ASP A 216 12.42 12.15 -2.35
C ASP A 216 13.70 12.96 -2.06
N ARG A 217 13.60 14.29 -2.11
CA ARG A 217 14.70 15.19 -1.74
C ARG A 217 15.09 15.01 -0.28
N ALA A 218 14.11 14.96 0.64
CA ALA A 218 14.39 14.79 2.07
C ALA A 218 15.10 13.46 2.39
N LEU A 219 14.72 12.36 1.75
CA LEU A 219 15.33 11.04 1.97
C LEU A 219 16.68 10.88 1.24
N SER A 220 16.93 11.68 0.21
CA SER A 220 18.22 11.75 -0.50
C SER A 220 19.28 12.53 0.27
N VAL A 221 18.92 13.66 0.90
CA VAL A 221 19.86 14.52 1.66
C VAL A 221 20.38 13.84 2.93
N SER A 222 19.60 12.93 3.54
CA SER A 222 20.04 12.15 4.71
C SER A 222 21.28 11.27 4.47
N ARG A 223 21.80 11.22 3.24
CA ARG A 223 23.01 10.47 2.86
C ARG A 223 24.32 11.25 3.15
N THR A 224 24.28 12.59 3.18
CA THR A 224 25.49 13.43 3.29
C THR A 224 25.85 13.86 4.71
N GLY A 225 25.00 13.57 5.70
CA GLY A 225 25.25 13.91 7.11
C GLY A 225 26.10 12.90 7.90
N SER A 226 26.55 11.80 7.28
CA SER A 226 27.29 10.71 7.95
C SER A 226 28.62 10.43 7.25
N SER A 227 29.42 11.47 7.02
CA SER A 227 30.84 11.34 6.70
C SER A 227 31.62 12.21 7.68
N ALA A 228 31.99 11.63 8.82
CA ALA A 228 33.02 12.19 9.67
C ALA A 228 34.38 11.99 8.99
N PRO A 229 35.29 12.97 8.96
CA PRO A 229 36.62 12.79 8.40
C PRO A 229 37.43 11.89 9.32
N MET A 230 37.98 10.80 8.77
CA MET A 230 39.08 10.05 9.40
C MET A 230 40.29 10.99 9.46
N THR A 231 40.55 11.55 10.65
CA THR A 231 41.88 12.08 10.98
C THR A 231 42.85 10.91 11.10
N SER A 232 43.74 10.77 10.12
CA SER A 232 44.92 9.92 10.22
C SER A 232 45.84 10.44 11.33
N PRO A 233 46.35 9.58 12.23
CA PRO A 233 47.44 9.96 13.11
C PRO A 233 48.78 9.81 12.36
N HIS A 234 49.62 10.84 12.52
CA HIS A 234 51.06 10.76 12.33
C HIS A 234 51.71 10.05 13.53
#